data_AF-A0A935PJL6-F1
#
_entry.id   AF-A0A935PJL6-F1
#
_cell.length_a   1.000
_cell.length_b   1.000
_cell.length_c   1.000
_cell.angle_alpha   90.00
_cell.angle_beta   90.00
_cell.angle_gamma   90.00
#
_symmetry.space_group_name_H-M   'P 1'
#
loop_
_entity.id
_entity.type
_entity.pdbx_description
1 polymer ?
#
loop_
_entity_poly.entity_id
_entity_poly.type
_entity_poly.pdbx_seq_one_letter_code
_entity_poly.pdbx_strand_id
1 'polypeptide(L)'
;MMVVQPSKIVCVGRNYAAHAKELGNEIPKNPMLFFKPPSALLEPGGTIVIPSVSQQVEYEAEIGVVIGTRASKVSAADAMQHVRGFTCGNDVTCRDLQKPDGQWGSRSPVWGS
;
A
#
# COMPACT_ATOMS: atom_id res chain seq x y z
N MET A 1 14.57 -11.75 -8.04
CA MET A 1 14.89 -10.68 -9.00
C MET A 1 13.67 -9.78 -9.07
N MET A 2 13.87 -8.48 -8.82
CA MET A 2 12.78 -7.54 -8.62
C MET A 2 11.92 -7.48 -9.86
N VAL A 3 10.62 -7.66 -9.68
CA VAL A 3 9.67 -7.61 -10.80
C VAL A 3 9.56 -6.17 -11.34
N VAL A 4 9.76 -5.15 -10.48
CA VAL A 4 9.68 -3.73 -10.80
C VAL A 4 10.58 -2.89 -9.89
N GLN A 5 11.04 -1.72 -10.36
CA GLN A 5 11.71 -0.70 -9.56
C GLN A 5 10.91 0.60 -9.58
N PRO A 6 9.89 0.74 -8.70
CA PRO A 6 9.01 1.90 -8.72
C PRO A 6 9.70 3.15 -8.16
N SER A 7 9.43 4.32 -8.75
CA SER A 7 9.91 5.58 -8.19
C SER A 7 9.16 6.00 -6.91
N LYS A 8 7.99 5.42 -6.67
CA LYS A 8 7.09 5.64 -5.53
C LYS A 8 6.07 4.51 -5.45
N ILE A 9 5.56 4.24 -4.26
CA ILE A 9 4.46 3.29 -4.02
C ILE A 9 3.29 4.10 -3.46
N VAL A 10 2.13 4.02 -4.13
CA VAL A 10 0.89 4.70 -3.72
C VAL A 10 -0.08 3.65 -3.25
N CYS A 11 -0.58 3.78 -2.03
CA CYS A 11 -1.51 2.85 -1.41
C CYS A 11 -2.88 3.51 -1.25
N VAL A 12 -3.94 2.68 -1.20
CA VAL A 12 -5.32 3.10 -0.97
C VAL A 12 -5.83 2.46 0.31
N GLY A 13 -5.99 3.26 1.36
CA GLY A 13 -6.51 2.78 2.64
C GLY A 13 -8.02 2.60 2.60
N ARG A 14 -8.52 1.60 3.36
CA ARG A 14 -9.95 1.31 3.56
C ARG A 14 -10.72 1.05 2.25
N ASN A 15 -10.06 0.43 1.27
CA ASN A 15 -10.62 0.20 -0.06
C ASN A 15 -11.44 -1.11 -0.19
N TYR A 16 -11.48 -1.95 0.85
CA TYR A 16 -12.27 -3.18 0.86
C TYR A 16 -13.64 -2.96 1.50
N ALA A 17 -14.67 -2.88 0.66
CA ALA A 17 -16.07 -2.71 1.08
C ALA A 17 -16.60 -3.84 1.98
N ALA A 18 -16.09 -5.07 1.83
CA ALA A 18 -16.45 -6.20 2.68
C ALA A 18 -15.90 -6.04 4.12
N HIS A 19 -14.66 -5.56 4.26
CA HIS A 19 -14.03 -5.32 5.56
C HIS A 19 -14.62 -4.10 6.29
N ALA A 20 -15.05 -3.07 5.53
CA ALA A 20 -15.76 -1.92 6.08
C ALA A 20 -17.11 -2.31 6.73
N LYS A 21 -17.84 -3.28 6.12
CA LYS A 21 -19.11 -3.79 6.65
C LYS A 21 -18.94 -4.64 7.92
N GLU A 22 -17.89 -5.45 8.01
CA GLU A 22 -17.61 -6.27 9.21
C GLU A 22 -17.21 -5.43 10.44
N LEU A 23 -16.54 -4.30 10.22
CA LEU A 23 -16.06 -3.42 11.30
C LEU A 23 -17.00 -2.23 11.60
N GLY A 24 -18.19 -2.18 10.98
CA GLY A 24 -19.17 -1.10 11.20
C GLY A 24 -18.70 0.29 10.74
N ASN A 25 -17.71 0.36 9.85
CA ASN A 25 -17.12 1.60 9.40
C ASN A 25 -17.74 2.04 8.06
N GLU A 26 -18.05 3.33 7.92
CA GLU A 26 -18.48 3.89 6.64
C GLU A 26 -17.34 3.87 5.63
N ILE A 27 -17.63 3.45 4.39
CA ILE A 27 -16.70 3.58 3.28
C ILE A 27 -16.47 5.08 3.05
N PRO A 28 -15.22 5.57 3.10
CA PRO A 28 -14.94 6.98 2.87
C PRO A 28 -15.45 7.43 1.50
N LYS A 29 -16.09 8.61 1.43
CA LYS A 29 -16.56 9.20 0.15
C LYS A 29 -15.43 9.48 -0.84
N ASN A 30 -14.21 9.66 -0.34
CA ASN A 30 -13.01 9.89 -1.13
C ASN A 30 -11.96 8.84 -0.76
N PRO A 31 -11.18 8.32 -1.73
CA PRO A 31 -10.13 7.36 -1.46
C PRO A 31 -9.07 7.96 -0.54
N MET A 32 -8.68 7.21 0.50
CA MET A 32 -7.61 7.60 1.39
C MET A 32 -6.27 7.17 0.80
N LEU A 33 -5.52 8.12 0.23
CA LEU A 33 -4.23 7.84 -0.37
C LEU A 33 -3.09 8.07 0.62
N PHE A 34 -2.10 7.19 0.59
CA PHE A 34 -0.83 7.36 1.30
C PHE A 34 0.33 6.78 0.49
N PHE A 35 1.56 6.99 0.97
CA PHE A 35 2.76 6.54 0.29
C PHE A 35 3.54 5.56 1.17
N LYS A 36 4.13 4.56 0.53
CA LYS A 36 5.29 3.83 1.06
C LYS A 36 6.54 4.24 0.27
N PRO A 37 7.69 4.40 0.94
CA PRO A 37 8.93 4.68 0.22
C PRO A 37 9.34 3.44 -0.61
N PRO A 38 10.00 3.61 -1.77
CA PRO A 38 10.55 2.47 -2.52
C PRO A 38 11.50 1.59 -1.71
N SER A 39 12.16 2.14 -0.68
CA SER A 39 13.02 1.39 0.24
C SER A 39 12.27 0.36 1.11
N ALA A 40 10.93 0.38 1.13
CA ALA A 40 10.12 -0.62 1.80
C ALA A 40 9.80 -1.85 0.92
N LEU A 41 10.20 -1.82 -0.36
CA LEU A 41 9.96 -2.91 -1.29
C LEU A 41 10.98 -4.03 -1.08
N LEU A 42 10.50 -5.25 -0.92
CA LEU A 42 11.31 -6.46 -0.85
C LEU A 42 11.21 -7.26 -2.14
N GLU A 43 12.26 -8.01 -2.43
CA GLU A 43 12.22 -9.10 -3.40
C GLU A 43 11.21 -10.18 -2.97
N PRO A 44 10.65 -10.96 -3.92
CA PRO A 44 9.90 -12.15 -3.58
C PRO A 44 10.70 -13.07 -2.66
N GLY A 45 10.12 -13.46 -1.52
CA GLY A 45 10.79 -14.26 -0.48
C GLY A 45 11.71 -13.46 0.46
N GLY A 46 11.77 -12.13 0.30
CA GLY A 46 12.51 -11.26 1.21
C GLY A 46 11.96 -11.29 2.64
N THR A 47 12.83 -10.99 3.61
CA THR A 47 12.50 -11.02 5.03
C THR A 47 11.92 -9.68 5.48
N ILE A 48 10.73 -9.73 6.09
CA ILE A 48 10.13 -8.58 6.78
C ILE A 48 10.80 -8.43 8.14
N VAL A 49 11.50 -7.32 8.37
CA VAL A 49 12.05 -7.00 9.70
C VAL A 49 11.00 -6.25 10.50
N ILE A 50 10.60 -6.83 11.63
CA ILE A 50 9.68 -6.21 12.58
C ILE A 50 10.49 -5.25 13.47
N PRO A 51 10.18 -3.95 13.47
CA PRO A 51 10.91 -3.00 14.29
C PRO A 51 10.57 -3.21 15.77
N SER A 52 11.59 -3.17 16.65
CA SER A 52 11.42 -3.38 18.09
C SER A 52 10.48 -2.38 18.79
N VAL A 53 10.25 -1.23 18.15
CA VAL A 53 9.33 -0.20 18.65
C VAL A 53 7.85 -0.54 18.44
N SER A 54 7.52 -1.53 17.60
CA SER A 54 6.14 -1.95 17.37
C SER A 54 5.81 -3.22 18.17
N GLN A 55 4.61 -3.24 18.73
CA GLN A 55 4.00 -4.38 19.43
C GLN A 55 2.87 -5.02 18.63
N GLN A 56 2.43 -4.40 17.52
CA GLN A 56 1.35 -4.90 16.68
C GLN A 56 1.67 -4.68 15.20
N VAL A 57 2.20 -5.72 14.56
CA VAL A 57 2.42 -5.75 13.11
C VAL A 57 1.41 -6.67 12.44
N GLU A 58 0.73 -6.14 11.42
CA GLU A 58 -0.28 -6.85 10.64
C GLU A 58 0.15 -6.97 9.18
N TYR A 59 -0.30 -8.04 8.54
CA TYR A 59 -0.19 -8.24 7.10
C TYR A 59 -1.49 -7.80 6.41
N GLU A 60 -1.37 -7.21 5.24
CA GLU A 60 -2.51 -6.75 4.43
C GLU A 60 -2.26 -7.19 2.99
N ALA A 61 -2.91 -8.28 2.58
CA ALA A 61 -2.75 -8.81 1.23
C ALA A 61 -3.53 -7.92 0.23
N GLU A 62 -2.82 -7.34 -0.73
CA GLU A 62 -3.33 -6.32 -1.63
C GLU A 62 -3.02 -6.68 -3.10
N ILE A 63 -3.83 -6.14 -4.01
CA ILE A 63 -3.52 -6.16 -5.45
C ILE A 63 -2.63 -4.94 -5.75
N GLY A 64 -1.39 -5.19 -6.17
CA GLY A 64 -0.49 -4.17 -6.70
C GLY A 64 -0.75 -3.90 -8.17
N VAL A 65 -0.92 -2.62 -8.54
CA VAL A 65 -1.05 -2.17 -9.93
C VAL A 65 0.26 -1.55 -10.39
N VAL A 66 0.88 -2.10 -11.43
CA VAL A 66 2.11 -1.57 -12.01
C VAL A 66 1.77 -0.63 -13.15
N ILE A 67 2.10 0.66 -12.99
CA ILE A 67 1.91 1.67 -14.03
C ILE A 67 3.07 1.60 -15.03
N GLY A 68 2.76 1.42 -16.31
CA GLY A 68 3.73 1.27 -17.39
C GLY A 68 4.10 2.58 -18.09
N THR A 69 3.18 3.54 -18.12
CA THR A 69 3.36 4.81 -18.84
C THR A 69 3.04 5.99 -17.95
N ARG A 70 3.78 7.09 -18.09
CA ARG A 70 3.49 8.34 -17.38
C ARG A 70 2.11 8.86 -17.81
N ALA A 71 1.26 9.15 -16.82
CA ALA A 71 -0.09 9.63 -17.06
C ALA A 71 -0.51 10.67 -16.01
N SER A 72 -1.48 11.52 -16.35
CA SER A 72 -2.03 12.56 -15.47
C SER A 72 -3.45 12.90 -15.94
N LYS A 73 -4.37 13.16 -14.99
CA LYS A 73 -5.79 13.47 -15.26
C LYS A 73 -6.49 12.45 -16.19
N VAL A 74 -6.20 11.17 -15.97
CA VAL A 74 -6.74 10.06 -16.78
C VAL A 74 -8.19 9.80 -16.40
N SER A 75 -9.05 9.55 -17.39
CA SER A 75 -10.43 9.12 -17.16
C SER A 75 -10.45 7.68 -16.60
N ALA A 76 -11.52 7.30 -15.91
CA ALA A 76 -11.65 5.91 -15.44
C ALA A 76 -11.67 4.90 -16.60
N ALA A 77 -12.23 5.29 -17.75
CA ALA A 77 -12.32 4.44 -18.94
C ALA A 77 -10.94 4.19 -19.60
N ASP A 78 -10.02 5.16 -19.52
CA ASP A 78 -8.69 5.06 -20.13
C ASP A 78 -7.63 4.52 -19.18
N ALA A 79 -7.93 4.41 -17.87
CA ALA A 79 -6.97 4.05 -16.83
C ALA A 79 -6.19 2.76 -17.14
N MET A 80 -6.87 1.73 -17.65
CA MET A 80 -6.26 0.44 -17.96
C MET A 80 -5.22 0.50 -19.07
N GLN A 81 -5.27 1.49 -19.96
CA GLN A 81 -4.28 1.66 -21.04
C GLN A 81 -2.89 2.01 -20.50
N HIS A 82 -2.80 2.52 -19.27
CA HIS A 82 -1.55 2.88 -18.62
C HIS A 82 -1.01 1.81 -17.67
N VAL A 83 -1.75 0.71 -17.47
CA VAL A 83 -1.35 -0.40 -16.58
C VAL A 83 -0.47 -1.38 -17.36
N ARG A 84 0.76 -1.58 -16.87
CA ARG A 84 1.67 -2.62 -17.41
C ARG A 84 1.23 -4.01 -16.98
N GLY A 85 0.68 -4.14 -15.78
CA GLY A 85 0.21 -5.40 -15.22
C GLY A 85 -0.13 -5.30 -13.75
N PHE A 86 -0.42 -6.45 -13.16
CA PHE A 86 -0.78 -6.60 -11.75
C PHE A 86 0.19 -7.53 -11.04
N THR A 87 0.33 -7.35 -9.73
CA THR A 87 1.13 -8.20 -8.85
C THR A 87 0.43 -8.35 -7.51
N CYS A 88 0.87 -9.31 -6.69
CA CYS A 88 0.53 -9.33 -5.27
C CYS A 88 1.39 -8.30 -4.52
N GLY A 89 0.81 -7.65 -3.51
CA GLY A 89 1.50 -6.82 -2.54
C GLY A 89 1.10 -7.22 -1.12
N ASN A 90 2.01 -6.99 -0.17
CA ASN A 90 1.70 -7.10 1.26
C ASN A 90 1.97 -5.74 1.91
N ASP A 91 0.91 -5.01 2.25
CA ASP A 91 1.01 -3.72 2.91
C ASP A 91 1.20 -3.93 4.43
N VAL A 92 2.40 -4.38 4.80
CA VAL A 92 2.74 -4.66 6.20
C VAL A 92 2.70 -3.36 7.01
N THR A 93 1.98 -3.42 8.11
CA THR A 93 1.60 -2.24 8.89
C THR A 93 1.88 -2.45 10.37
N CYS A 94 2.59 -1.50 11.00
CA CYS A 94 2.68 -1.40 12.46
C CYS A 94 1.45 -0.64 12.98
N ARG A 95 0.38 -1.34 13.38
CA ARG A 95 -0.91 -0.75 13.76
C ARG A 95 -0.84 0.12 14.99
N ASP A 96 -0.12 -0.33 16.00
CA ASP A 96 0.10 0.39 17.25
C ASP A 96 0.83 1.73 17.03
N LEU A 97 1.61 1.82 15.96
CA LEU A 97 2.28 3.04 15.57
C LEU A 97 1.39 3.98 14.75
N GLN A 98 0.21 3.57 14.28
CA GLN A 98 -0.71 4.46 13.55
C GLN A 98 -1.36 5.43 14.54
N LYS A 99 -0.98 6.73 14.51
CA LYS A 99 -1.66 7.74 15.33
C LYS A 99 -3.00 8.10 14.67
N PRO A 100 -3.98 8.56 15.47
CA PRO A 100 -5.25 9.09 14.96
C PRO A 100 -5.13 10.39 14.14
N ASP A 101 -3.93 10.98 14.03
CA ASP A 101 -3.67 12.30 13.44
C ASP A 101 -3.68 12.33 11.89
N GLY A 102 -4.11 11.23 11.24
CA GLY A 102 -4.39 11.19 9.81
C GLY A 102 -3.17 11.13 8.89
N GLN A 103 -1.94 11.10 9.43
CA GLN A 103 -0.71 10.96 8.66
C GLN A 103 -0.21 9.50 8.63
N TRP A 104 -0.73 8.72 7.68
CA TRP A 104 -0.39 7.31 7.48
C TRP A 104 0.98 7.10 6.80
N GLY A 105 1.49 8.11 6.08
CA GLY A 105 2.73 8.00 5.29
C GLY A 105 4.03 7.90 6.10
N SER A 106 4.01 8.15 7.41
CA SER A 106 5.23 8.13 8.24
C SER A 106 5.53 6.75 8.87
N ARG A 107 4.69 5.72 8.71
CA ARG A 107 4.60 4.61 9.70
C ARG A 107 4.43 3.21 9.11
N SER A 108 4.87 3.07 7.88
CA SER A 108 5.03 1.81 7.19
C SER A 108 6.51 1.52 6.88
N PRO A 109 7.46 1.69 7.82
CA PRO A 109 8.83 1.31 7.56
C PRO A 109 8.95 -0.21 7.70
N VAL A 110 8.76 -0.93 6.60
CA VAL A 110 9.33 -2.27 6.50
C VAL A 110 10.75 -2.05 6.01
N TRP A 111 11.70 -1.99 6.94
CA TRP A 111 13.11 -1.92 6.59
C TRP A 111 13.57 -3.33 6.22
N GLY A 112 13.74 -3.60 4.92
CA GLY A 112 14.57 -4.71 4.49
C GLY A 112 16.02 -4.28 4.53
N SER A 113 16.79 -4.75 5.50
CA SER A 113 18.24 -4.84 5.35
C SER A 113 18.59 -6.06 4.52
#